data_AF-A0A959NMV0-F1
#
_entry.id   AF-A0A959NMV0-F1
#
_cell.length_a   1.000
_cell.length_b   1.000
_cell.length_c   1.000
_cell.angle_alpha   90.00
_cell.angle_beta   90.00
_cell.angle_gamma   90.00
#
_symmetry.space_group_name_H-M   'P 1'
#
loop_
_entity.id
_entity.type
_entity.pdbx_description
1 polymer ?
#
loop_
_entity_poly.entity_id
_entity_poly.type
_entity_poly.pdbx_seq_one_letter_code
_entity_poly.pdbx_strand_id
1 'polypeptide(L)'
;MKNILKKIGIALAAFGPGLFLVGYNIGTGSVTSMASAGASYGMELTWAVLVSCIFTYILIVTFGQYTLVTGKTAIQSFKDNFGKPTAQIVLWSLIISEMVSSIGVMAIVSEVIHEYSKNFTSSGDGLSTIIITVVIAGFIVALLFNGKYSLVEKILIVFVSLMGLSFILTSFLVINNPADILTGMIPSIPEETNAGLIVAGMIGTTMGGV
;
A
#
# COMPACT_ATOMS: atom_id res chain seq x y z
N MET A 1 28.60 6.34 -26.93
CA MET A 1 27.92 5.17 -26.33
C MET A 1 28.03 5.10 -24.81
N LYS A 2 29.23 5.21 -24.18
CA LYS A 2 29.38 5.20 -22.69
C LYS A 2 28.55 6.25 -21.93
N ASN A 3 28.38 7.46 -22.47
CA ASN A 3 27.59 8.52 -21.82
C ASN A 3 26.07 8.26 -21.83
N ILE A 4 25.56 7.53 -22.82
CA ILE A 4 24.13 7.16 -22.90
C ILE A 4 23.83 6.05 -21.90
N LEU A 5 24.68 5.02 -21.83
CA LEU A 5 24.58 3.95 -20.83
C LEU A 5 24.70 4.49 -19.39
N LYS A 6 25.59 5.48 -19.16
CA LYS A 6 25.72 6.13 -17.85
C LYS A 6 24.50 6.99 -17.50
N LYS A 7 23.92 7.72 -18.47
CA LYS A 7 22.66 8.46 -18.28
C LYS A 7 21.47 7.53 -18.02
N ILE A 8 21.37 6.42 -18.74
CA ILE A 8 20.36 5.38 -18.53
C ILE A 8 20.54 4.74 -17.15
N GLY A 9 21.78 4.42 -16.75
CA GLY A 9 22.08 3.89 -15.42
C GLY A 9 21.74 4.86 -14.28
N ILE A 10 21.97 6.16 -14.45
CA ILE A 10 21.57 7.20 -13.48
C ILE A 10 20.04 7.36 -13.46
N ALA A 11 19.38 7.31 -14.61
CA ALA A 11 17.92 7.34 -14.69
C ALA A 11 17.29 6.12 -13.98
N LEU A 12 17.79 4.92 -14.25
CA LEU A 12 17.36 3.68 -13.55
C LEU A 12 17.65 3.73 -12.04
N ALA A 13 18.79 4.30 -11.64
CA ALA A 13 19.10 4.51 -10.22
C ALA A 13 18.14 5.51 -9.55
N ALA A 14 17.63 6.51 -10.31
CA ALA A 14 16.62 7.44 -9.83
C ALA A 14 15.21 6.83 -9.75
N PHE A 15 14.93 5.76 -10.51
CA PHE A 15 13.67 5.00 -10.40
C PHE A 15 13.60 4.15 -9.12
N GLY A 16 14.72 3.72 -8.57
CA GLY A 16 14.76 2.88 -7.36
C GLY A 16 14.00 3.47 -6.16
N PRO A 17 14.29 4.72 -5.74
CA PRO A 17 13.54 5.40 -4.69
C PRO A 17 12.05 5.60 -5.02
N GLY A 18 11.72 5.82 -6.31
CA GLY A 18 10.33 5.95 -6.76
C GLY A 18 9.57 4.63 -6.66
N LEU A 19 10.20 3.51 -7.03
CA LEU A 19 9.61 2.18 -6.92
C LEU A 19 9.43 1.75 -5.46
N PHE A 20 10.38 2.13 -4.60
CA PHE A 20 10.27 1.95 -3.16
C PHE A 20 9.10 2.76 -2.57
N LEU A 21 8.96 4.02 -2.98
CA LEU A 21 7.81 4.86 -2.61
C LEU A 21 6.47 4.27 -3.04
N VAL A 22 6.40 3.68 -4.25
CA VAL A 22 5.20 2.98 -4.73
C VAL A 22 4.89 1.76 -3.87
N GLY A 23 5.90 0.94 -3.55
CA GLY A 23 5.74 -0.23 -2.68
C GLY A 23 5.38 0.11 -1.23
N TYR A 24 5.78 1.29 -0.75
CA TYR A 24 5.41 1.79 0.57
C TYR A 24 3.97 2.32 0.60
N ASN A 25 3.53 3.00 -0.46
CA ASN A 25 2.22 3.64 -0.51
C ASN A 25 1.10 2.63 -0.87
N ILE A 26 1.40 1.61 -1.68
CA ILE A 26 0.44 0.54 -2.01
C ILE A 26 0.54 -0.57 -0.95
N GLY A 27 -0.31 -0.46 0.08
CA GLY A 27 -0.46 -1.49 1.11
C GLY A 27 -1.37 -2.66 0.69
N THR A 28 -1.33 -3.73 1.48
CA THR A 28 -2.21 -4.90 1.30
C THR A 28 -3.70 -4.53 1.37
N GLY A 29 -4.06 -3.56 2.21
CA GLY A 29 -5.43 -3.05 2.31
C GLY A 29 -5.94 -2.47 0.99
N SER A 30 -5.15 -1.61 0.34
CA SER A 30 -5.51 -1.02 -0.96
C SER A 30 -5.72 -2.09 -2.02
N VAL A 31 -4.82 -3.09 -2.08
CA VAL A 31 -4.93 -4.21 -3.03
C VAL A 31 -6.20 -5.03 -2.80
N THR A 32 -6.49 -5.41 -1.56
CA THR A 32 -7.69 -6.21 -1.22
C THR A 32 -8.98 -5.44 -1.48
N SER A 33 -9.04 -4.16 -1.11
CA SER A 33 -10.21 -3.31 -1.37
C SER A 33 -10.45 -3.09 -2.86
N MET A 34 -9.40 -2.86 -3.66
CA MET A 34 -9.52 -2.71 -5.11
C MET A 34 -9.92 -4.02 -5.79
N ALA A 35 -9.39 -5.16 -5.34
CA ALA A 35 -9.79 -6.47 -5.86
C ALA A 35 -11.26 -6.80 -5.53
N SER A 36 -11.69 -6.53 -4.29
CA SER A 36 -13.09 -6.69 -3.87
C SER A 36 -14.04 -5.77 -4.64
N ALA A 37 -13.64 -4.52 -4.87
CA ALA A 37 -14.40 -3.57 -5.67
C ALA A 37 -14.53 -4.03 -7.13
N GLY A 38 -13.43 -4.48 -7.74
CA GLY A 38 -13.45 -5.00 -9.11
C GLY A 38 -14.29 -6.27 -9.25
N ALA A 39 -14.29 -7.14 -8.24
CA ALA A 39 -15.12 -8.34 -8.23
C ALA A 39 -16.62 -8.02 -8.08
N SER A 40 -16.97 -6.97 -7.34
CA SER A 40 -18.36 -6.62 -7.04
C SER A 40 -18.99 -5.68 -8.09
N TYR A 41 -18.20 -4.74 -8.61
CA TYR A 41 -18.68 -3.63 -9.45
C TYR A 41 -17.94 -3.51 -10.80
N GLY A 42 -17.10 -4.48 -11.15
CA GLY A 42 -16.33 -4.46 -12.39
C GLY A 42 -15.45 -3.21 -12.50
N MET A 43 -15.51 -2.54 -13.66
CA MET A 43 -14.70 -1.35 -13.95
C MET A 43 -15.38 -0.02 -13.56
N GLU A 44 -16.61 -0.03 -13.04
CA GLU A 44 -17.38 1.20 -12.78
C GLU A 44 -16.69 2.16 -11.78
N LEU A 45 -15.91 1.63 -10.84
CA LEU A 45 -15.23 2.43 -9.82
C LEU A 45 -13.81 2.88 -10.23
N THR A 46 -13.45 2.76 -11.51
CA THR A 46 -12.13 3.18 -12.02
C THR A 46 -11.85 4.66 -11.77
N TRP A 47 -12.88 5.51 -11.87
CA TRP A 47 -12.78 6.94 -11.56
C TRP A 47 -12.30 7.21 -10.12
N ALA A 48 -12.75 6.41 -9.15
CA ALA A 48 -12.40 6.60 -7.74
C ALA A 48 -10.92 6.31 -7.50
N VAL A 49 -10.38 5.28 -8.16
CA VAL A 49 -8.93 4.96 -8.14
C VAL A 49 -8.13 6.07 -8.82
N LEU A 50 -8.59 6.56 -9.97
CA LEU A 50 -7.89 7.65 -10.67
C LEU A 50 -7.80 8.91 -9.80
N VAL A 51 -8.91 9.28 -9.16
CA VAL A 51 -8.99 10.42 -8.25
C VAL A 51 -8.06 10.22 -7.05
N SER A 52 -8.06 9.04 -6.43
CA SER A 52 -7.16 8.76 -5.30
C SER A 52 -5.69 8.88 -5.70
N CYS A 53 -5.28 8.37 -6.87
CA CYS A 53 -3.93 8.52 -7.38
C CYS A 53 -3.53 10.00 -7.58
N ILE A 54 -4.42 10.82 -8.14
CA ILE A 54 -4.17 12.25 -8.34
C ILE A 54 -3.96 12.96 -7.00
N PHE A 55 -4.83 12.72 -6.02
CA PHE A 55 -4.71 13.34 -4.71
C PHE A 55 -3.46 12.86 -3.96
N THR A 56 -3.16 11.57 -3.97
CA THR A 56 -1.94 11.01 -3.39
C THR A 56 -0.69 11.67 -3.99
N TYR A 57 -0.65 11.85 -5.32
CA TYR A 57 0.45 12.56 -5.97
C TYR A 57 0.58 14.01 -5.47
N ILE A 58 -0.52 14.76 -5.41
CA ILE A 58 -0.52 16.14 -4.91
C ILE A 58 -0.02 16.20 -3.47
N LEU A 59 -0.47 15.30 -2.60
CA LEU A 59 -0.07 15.25 -1.20
C LEU A 59 1.42 14.93 -1.05
N ILE A 60 1.94 13.91 -1.75
CA ILE A 60 3.36 13.54 -1.70
C ILE A 60 4.24 14.71 -2.15
N VAL A 61 3.88 15.36 -3.27
CA VAL A 61 4.63 16.51 -3.78
C VAL A 61 4.58 17.68 -2.80
N THR A 62 3.39 17.99 -2.25
CA THR A 62 3.21 19.12 -1.35
C THR A 62 3.98 18.93 -0.04
N PHE A 63 3.83 17.79 0.64
CA PHE A 63 4.55 17.51 1.88
C PHE A 63 6.06 17.33 1.65
N GLY A 64 6.45 16.74 0.52
CA GLY A 64 7.84 16.61 0.11
C GLY A 64 8.49 17.98 -0.09
N GLN A 65 7.88 18.86 -0.90
CA GLN A 65 8.37 20.22 -1.13
C GLN A 65 8.36 21.04 0.15
N TYR A 66 7.30 20.94 0.96
CA TYR A 66 7.22 21.62 2.24
C TYR A 66 8.40 21.26 3.16
N THR A 67 8.69 19.97 3.29
CA THR A 67 9.81 19.49 4.13
C THR A 67 11.15 19.93 3.57
N LEU A 68 11.33 19.89 2.24
CA LEU A 68 12.56 20.33 1.57
C LEU A 68 12.83 21.83 1.73
N VAL A 69 11.80 22.67 1.66
CA VAL A 69 11.94 24.13 1.76
C VAL A 69 12.08 24.60 3.21
N THR A 70 11.28 24.04 4.12
CA THR A 70 11.23 24.51 5.52
C THR A 70 12.20 23.78 6.44
N GLY A 71 12.67 22.59 6.05
CA GLY A 71 13.44 21.69 6.90
C GLY A 71 12.63 21.08 8.06
N LYS A 72 11.31 21.29 8.10
CA LYS A 72 10.42 20.83 9.18
C LYS A 72 9.54 19.68 8.70
N THR A 73 9.29 18.72 9.60
CA THR A 73 8.30 17.67 9.34
C THR A 73 6.88 18.23 9.49
N ALA A 74 5.88 17.57 8.88
CA ALA A 74 4.48 17.96 9.01
C ALA A 74 4.06 18.12 10.49
N ILE A 75 4.44 17.18 11.36
CA ILE A 75 4.13 17.20 12.80
C ILE A 75 4.78 18.39 13.51
N GLN A 76 6.04 18.73 13.16
CA GLN A 76 6.70 19.92 13.72
C GLN A 76 5.97 21.19 13.30
N SER A 77 5.49 21.26 12.07
CA SER A 77 4.73 22.40 11.58
C SER A 77 3.35 22.52 12.22
N PHE A 78 2.68 21.40 12.52
CA PHE A 78 1.47 21.43 13.34
C PHE A 78 1.74 22.01 14.73
N LYS A 79 2.87 21.63 15.35
CA LYS A 79 3.27 22.14 16.67
C LYS A 79 3.55 23.65 16.63
N ASP A 80 4.23 24.12 15.59
CA ASP A 80 4.66 25.52 15.47
C ASP A 80 3.49 26.46 15.13
N ASN A 81 2.53 26.03 14.32
CA ASN A 81 1.41 26.87 13.87
C ASN A 81 0.15 26.72 14.73
N PHE A 82 -0.13 25.52 15.25
CA PHE A 82 -1.36 25.20 15.97
C PHE A 82 -1.13 24.79 17.43
N GLY A 83 0.11 24.85 17.90
CA GLY A 83 0.49 24.54 19.28
C GLY A 83 0.70 23.05 19.56
N LYS A 84 1.26 22.78 20.75
CA LYS A 84 1.60 21.42 21.20
C LYS A 84 0.39 20.46 21.27
N PRO A 85 -0.80 20.86 21.79
CA PRO A 85 -1.92 19.93 21.92
C PRO A 85 -2.36 19.35 20.58
N THR A 86 -2.50 20.19 19.55
CA THR A 86 -2.90 19.79 18.20
C THR A 86 -1.89 18.82 17.59
N ALA A 87 -0.59 19.09 17.74
CA ALA A 87 0.46 18.18 17.25
C ALA A 87 0.44 16.82 17.96
N GLN A 88 0.11 16.77 19.25
CA GLN A 88 -0.03 15.50 19.98
C GLN A 88 -1.23 14.71 19.49
N ILE A 89 -2.37 15.35 19.22
CA ILE A 89 -3.55 14.68 18.67
C ILE A 89 -3.22 14.05 17.31
N VAL A 90 -2.59 14.81 16.42
CA VAL A 90 -2.17 14.33 15.10
C VAL A 90 -1.17 13.17 15.22
N LEU A 91 -0.18 13.28 16.11
CA LEU A 91 0.79 12.22 16.34
C LEU A 91 0.12 10.93 16.84
N TRP A 92 -0.76 11.02 17.84
CA TRP A 92 -1.46 9.85 18.37
C TRP A 92 -2.42 9.23 17.37
N SER A 93 -3.12 10.03 16.55
CA SER A 93 -3.96 9.49 15.48
C SER A 93 -3.15 8.71 14.45
N LEU A 94 -1.95 9.19 14.08
CA LEU A 94 -1.06 8.49 13.16
C LEU A 94 -0.56 7.18 13.76
N ILE A 95 -0.13 7.19 15.04
CA ILE A 95 0.34 5.98 15.72
C ILE A 95 -0.77 4.92 15.78
N ILE A 96 -1.99 5.31 16.16
CA ILE A 96 -3.12 4.38 16.24
C ILE A 96 -3.46 3.83 14.85
N SER A 97 -3.49 4.68 13.83
CA SER A 97 -3.74 4.26 12.44
C SER A 97 -2.74 3.21 11.97
N GLU A 98 -1.44 3.44 12.19
CA GLU A 98 -0.38 2.51 11.81
C GLU A 98 -0.42 1.20 12.61
N MET A 99 -0.77 1.26 13.89
CA MET A 99 -0.97 0.07 14.71
C MET A 99 -2.11 -0.79 14.16
N VAL A 100 -3.26 -0.19 13.85
CA VAL A 100 -4.41 -0.92 13.28
C VAL A 100 -4.08 -1.50 11.91
N SER A 101 -3.39 -0.74 11.05
CA SER A 101 -2.91 -1.21 9.75
C SER A 101 -2.00 -2.44 9.90
N SER A 102 -1.03 -2.37 10.81
CA SER A 102 -0.09 -3.47 11.08
C SER A 102 -0.77 -4.74 11.61
N ILE A 103 -1.79 -4.58 12.47
CA ILE A 103 -2.61 -5.71 12.94
C ILE A 103 -3.34 -6.37 11.77
N GLY A 104 -3.93 -5.57 10.87
CA GLY A 104 -4.61 -6.07 9.67
C GLY A 104 -3.67 -6.86 8.74
N VAL A 105 -2.48 -6.33 8.47
CA VAL A 105 -1.47 -7.04 7.67
C VAL A 105 -1.08 -8.37 8.33
N MET A 106 -0.84 -8.37 9.64
CA MET A 106 -0.48 -9.58 10.38
C MET A 106 -1.60 -10.64 10.35
N ALA A 107 -2.86 -10.21 10.45
CA ALA A 107 -4.01 -11.11 10.36
C ALA A 107 -4.07 -11.80 8.98
N ILE A 108 -3.96 -11.05 7.90
CA ILE A 108 -3.97 -11.58 6.52
C ILE A 108 -2.83 -12.60 6.33
N VAL A 109 -1.61 -12.24 6.75
CA VAL A 109 -0.45 -13.14 6.60
C VAL A 109 -0.63 -14.42 7.41
N SER A 110 -1.14 -14.32 8.63
CA SER A 110 -1.38 -15.47 9.50
C SER A 110 -2.46 -16.40 8.94
N GLU A 111 -3.54 -15.85 8.38
CA GLU A 111 -4.60 -16.62 7.71
C GLU A 111 -4.12 -17.32 6.45
N VAL A 112 -3.34 -16.64 5.60
CA VAL A 112 -2.79 -17.25 4.37
C VAL A 112 -1.87 -18.43 4.71
N ILE A 113 -1.03 -18.30 5.74
CA ILE A 113 -0.14 -19.38 6.17
C ILE A 113 -0.95 -20.52 6.80
N HIS A 114 -1.97 -20.19 7.60
CA HIS A 114 -2.88 -21.18 8.17
C HIS A 114 -3.54 -22.00 7.06
N GLU A 115 -4.12 -21.34 6.05
CA GLU A 115 -4.79 -22.01 4.93
C GLU A 115 -3.82 -22.89 4.13
N TYR A 116 -2.62 -22.39 3.84
CA TYR A 116 -1.61 -23.17 3.13
C TYR A 116 -1.14 -24.39 3.94
N SER A 117 -1.03 -24.25 5.27
CA SER A 117 -0.59 -25.33 6.17
C SER A 117 -1.58 -26.49 6.28
N LYS A 118 -2.87 -26.28 5.94
CA LYS A 118 -3.87 -27.37 5.89
C LYS A 118 -3.46 -28.48 4.92
N ASN A 119 -2.84 -28.12 3.80
CA ASN A 119 -2.35 -29.09 2.80
C ASN A 119 -1.22 -29.99 3.32
N PHE A 120 -0.53 -29.57 4.38
CA PHE A 120 0.62 -30.28 4.96
C PHE A 120 0.30 -30.96 6.30
N THR A 121 -0.90 -30.76 6.84
CA THR A 121 -1.31 -31.28 8.15
C THR A 121 -2.23 -32.47 7.96
N SER A 122 -1.85 -33.65 8.46
CA SER A 122 -2.64 -34.89 8.33
C SER A 122 -4.06 -34.80 8.91
N SER A 123 -4.30 -33.88 9.85
CA SER A 123 -5.61 -33.62 10.47
C SER A 123 -6.51 -32.68 9.66
N GLY A 124 -5.98 -31.96 8.65
CA GLY A 124 -6.73 -30.95 7.89
C GLY A 124 -7.01 -29.63 8.62
N ASP A 125 -6.75 -29.56 9.92
CA ASP A 125 -7.04 -28.38 10.76
C ASP A 125 -6.03 -27.22 10.61
N GLY A 126 -4.90 -27.43 9.92
CA GLY A 126 -3.85 -26.44 9.76
C GLY A 126 -3.12 -26.07 11.06
N LEU A 127 -2.12 -25.20 10.96
CA LEU A 127 -1.35 -24.69 12.10
C LEU A 127 -2.12 -23.59 12.84
N SER A 128 -2.07 -23.56 14.17
CA SER A 128 -2.72 -22.50 14.95
C SER A 128 -2.25 -21.10 14.54
N THR A 129 -3.21 -20.22 14.22
CA THR A 129 -2.99 -18.81 13.88
C THR A 129 -2.18 -18.07 14.94
N ILE A 130 -2.36 -18.42 16.23
CA ILE A 130 -1.61 -17.80 17.34
C ILE A 130 -0.13 -18.14 17.24
N ILE A 131 0.21 -19.41 16.97
CA ILE A 131 1.59 -19.87 16.87
C ILE A 131 2.26 -19.20 15.67
N ILE A 132 1.58 -19.17 14.52
CA ILE A 132 2.06 -18.49 13.31
C ILE A 132 2.37 -17.02 13.62
N THR A 133 1.42 -16.30 14.22
CA THR A 133 1.59 -14.88 14.57
C THR A 133 2.76 -14.65 15.52
N VAL A 134 2.91 -15.45 16.59
CA VAL A 134 4.02 -15.31 17.54
C VAL A 134 5.36 -15.56 16.87
N VAL A 135 5.46 -16.58 16.01
CA VAL A 135 6.69 -16.90 15.27
C VAL A 135 7.07 -15.76 14.33
N ILE A 136 6.12 -15.23 13.55
CA ILE A 136 6.37 -14.11 12.63
C ILE A 136 6.73 -12.85 13.39
N ALA A 137 6.01 -12.52 14.46
CA ALA A 137 6.31 -11.36 15.30
C ALA A 137 7.72 -11.46 15.91
N GLY A 138 8.08 -12.63 16.46
CA GLY A 138 9.42 -12.88 16.97
C GLY A 138 10.51 -12.75 15.91
N PHE A 139 10.25 -13.25 14.69
CA PHE A 139 11.15 -13.09 13.55
C PHE A 139 11.35 -11.63 13.15
N ILE A 140 10.27 -10.85 13.06
CA ILE A 140 10.33 -9.40 12.75
C ILE A 140 11.13 -8.67 13.82
N VAL A 141 10.86 -8.93 15.11
CA VAL A 141 11.59 -8.31 16.22
C VAL A 141 13.08 -8.66 16.15
N ALA A 142 13.44 -9.93 15.94
CA ALA A 142 14.82 -10.36 15.78
C ALA A 142 15.52 -9.69 14.59
N LEU A 143 14.78 -9.44 13.51
CA LEU A 143 15.28 -8.72 12.34
C LEU A 143 15.57 -7.24 12.68
N LEU A 144 14.65 -6.58 13.38
CA LEU A 144 14.81 -5.18 13.81
C LEU A 144 16.05 -4.99 14.70
N PHE A 145 16.32 -5.92 15.62
CA PHE A 145 17.50 -5.86 16.50
C PHE A 145 18.83 -6.05 15.76
N ASN A 146 18.86 -6.74 14.61
CA ASN A 146 20.08 -6.98 13.85
C ASN A 146 20.50 -5.80 12.95
N GLY A 147 19.63 -4.79 12.73
CA GLY A 147 19.96 -3.53 12.06
C GLY A 147 20.38 -3.60 10.58
N LYS A 148 20.44 -4.80 9.97
CA LYS A 148 20.87 -5.01 8.58
C LYS A 148 19.68 -4.98 7.60
N TYR A 149 19.12 -3.80 7.39
CA TYR A 149 17.91 -3.60 6.56
C TYR A 149 18.12 -3.75 5.05
N SER A 150 19.35 -3.58 4.55
CA SER A 150 19.62 -3.54 3.10
C SER A 150 19.26 -4.84 2.36
N LEU A 151 19.33 -6.00 3.03
CA LEU A 151 18.93 -7.27 2.43
C LEU A 151 17.40 -7.36 2.32
N VAL A 152 16.68 -6.97 3.37
CA VAL A 152 15.20 -6.99 3.40
C VAL A 152 14.63 -6.03 2.37
N GLU A 153 15.17 -4.81 2.30
CA GLU A 153 14.75 -3.81 1.33
C GLU A 153 14.89 -4.31 -0.12
N LYS A 154 16.03 -4.94 -0.45
CA LYS A 154 16.25 -5.52 -1.78
C LYS A 154 15.24 -6.62 -2.11
N ILE A 155 14.94 -7.49 -1.14
CA ILE A 155 13.95 -8.56 -1.31
C ILE A 155 12.54 -7.97 -1.51
N LEU A 156 12.17 -6.95 -0.72
CA LEU A 156 10.88 -6.28 -0.83
C LEU A 156 10.70 -5.62 -2.20
N ILE A 157 11.73 -4.95 -2.72
CA ILE A 157 11.69 -4.34 -4.05
C ILE A 157 11.40 -5.40 -5.12
N VAL A 158 11.99 -6.59 -5.03
CA VAL A 158 11.73 -7.70 -5.96
C VAL A 158 10.27 -8.15 -5.86
N PHE A 159 9.75 -8.38 -4.65
CA PHE A 159 8.35 -8.81 -4.47
C PHE A 159 7.34 -7.77 -4.94
N VAL A 160 7.55 -6.48 -4.63
CA VAL A 160 6.67 -5.39 -5.10
C VAL A 160 6.70 -5.30 -6.61
N SER A 161 7.88 -5.43 -7.23
CA SER A 161 8.01 -5.43 -8.69
C SER A 161 7.26 -6.60 -9.32
N LEU A 162 7.40 -7.80 -8.75
CA LEU A 162 6.70 -9.00 -9.20
C LEU A 162 5.18 -8.83 -9.08
N MET A 163 4.71 -8.25 -7.98
CA MET A 163 3.28 -7.97 -7.74
C MET A 163 2.73 -7.01 -8.80
N GLY A 164 3.43 -5.90 -9.05
CA GLY A 164 3.05 -4.94 -10.09
C GLY A 164 2.98 -5.56 -11.48
N LEU A 165 3.99 -6.37 -11.85
CA LEU A 165 3.98 -7.13 -13.10
C LEU A 165 2.80 -8.10 -13.18
N SER A 166 2.49 -8.78 -12.08
CA SER A 166 1.38 -9.74 -12.01
C SER A 166 0.02 -9.06 -12.22
N PHE A 167 -0.18 -7.85 -11.70
CA PHE A 167 -1.39 -7.07 -11.96
C PHE A 167 -1.50 -6.60 -13.40
N ILE A 168 -0.39 -6.14 -14.00
CA ILE A 168 -0.38 -5.75 -15.41
C ILE A 168 -0.76 -6.94 -16.30
N LEU A 169 -0.15 -8.11 -16.06
CA LEU A 169 -0.46 -9.32 -16.82
C LEU A 169 -1.92 -9.75 -16.63
N THR A 170 -2.40 -9.79 -15.39
CA THR A 170 -3.79 -10.15 -15.09
C THR A 170 -4.78 -9.17 -15.72
N SER A 171 -4.46 -7.88 -15.79
CA SER A 171 -5.29 -6.86 -16.44
C SER A 171 -5.56 -7.21 -17.91
N PHE A 172 -4.54 -7.62 -18.67
CA PHE A 172 -4.71 -8.04 -20.06
C PHE A 172 -5.48 -9.35 -20.23
N LEU A 173 -5.47 -10.22 -19.22
CA LEU A 173 -6.19 -11.50 -19.26
C LEU A 173 -7.66 -11.37 -18.87
N VAL A 174 -7.98 -10.45 -17.95
CA VAL A 174 -9.32 -10.30 -17.37
C VAL A 174 -10.15 -9.24 -18.11
N ILE A 175 -9.53 -8.14 -18.56
CA ILE A 175 -10.23 -7.07 -19.25
C ILE A 175 -10.44 -7.47 -20.71
N ASN A 176 -11.67 -7.93 -21.01
CA ASN A 176 -12.05 -8.35 -22.37
C ASN A 176 -12.23 -7.16 -23.33
N ASN A 177 -12.67 -6.01 -22.83
CA ASN A 177 -12.87 -4.80 -23.63
C ASN A 177 -12.21 -3.58 -22.96
N PRO A 178 -11.15 -2.98 -23.56
CA PRO A 178 -10.51 -1.79 -23.02
C PRO A 178 -11.45 -0.57 -22.91
N ALA A 179 -12.54 -0.54 -23.68
CA ALA A 179 -13.53 0.53 -23.61
C ALA A 179 -14.23 0.59 -22.24
N ASP A 180 -14.32 -0.52 -21.52
CA ASP A 180 -14.98 -0.59 -20.21
C ASP A 180 -14.22 0.21 -19.15
N ILE A 181 -12.91 0.37 -19.32
CA ILE A 181 -12.08 1.24 -18.48
C ILE A 181 -12.50 2.70 -18.67
N LEU A 182 -12.75 3.11 -19.91
CA LEU A 182 -13.13 4.49 -20.25
C LEU A 182 -14.54 4.80 -19.75
N THR A 183 -15.47 3.85 -19.83
CA THR A 183 -16.81 4.03 -19.24
C THR A 183 -16.74 4.13 -17.73
N GLY A 184 -15.86 3.36 -17.09
CA GLY A 184 -15.59 3.41 -15.65
C GLY A 184 -14.90 4.69 -15.16
N MET A 185 -14.39 5.53 -16.06
CA MET A 185 -13.86 6.86 -15.69
C MET A 185 -14.96 7.89 -15.45
N ILE A 186 -16.20 7.62 -15.85
CA ILE A 186 -17.34 8.48 -15.57
C ILE A 186 -17.78 8.24 -14.12
N PRO A 187 -17.83 9.27 -13.26
CA PRO A 187 -18.23 9.10 -11.87
C PRO A 187 -19.65 8.55 -11.75
N SER A 188 -19.75 7.29 -11.32
CA SER A 188 -20.98 6.64 -10.88
C SER A 188 -20.73 5.91 -9.57
N ILE A 189 -21.75 5.84 -8.72
CA ILE A 189 -21.75 5.00 -7.51
C ILE A 189 -22.98 4.10 -7.63
N PRO A 190 -22.80 2.77 -7.67
CA PRO A 190 -23.92 1.83 -7.67
C PRO A 190 -24.85 2.07 -6.47
N GLU A 191 -26.17 1.92 -6.65
CA GLU A 191 -27.18 2.16 -5.59
C GLU A 191 -27.21 1.11 -4.46
N GLU A 192 -26.13 0.35 -4.28
CA GLU A 192 -26.02 -0.62 -3.20
C GLU A 192 -25.49 0.00 -1.90
N THR A 193 -26.02 -0.46 -0.76
CA THR A 193 -25.68 0.01 0.59
C THR A 193 -24.18 0.01 0.90
N ASN A 194 -23.41 -0.91 0.30
CA ASN A 194 -21.97 -1.05 0.56
C ASN A 194 -21.06 -0.35 -0.46
N ALA A 195 -21.58 0.11 -1.60
CA ALA A 195 -20.76 0.67 -2.68
C ALA A 195 -20.03 1.95 -2.23
N GLY A 196 -20.73 2.84 -1.53
CA GLY A 196 -20.14 4.06 -0.98
C GLY A 196 -19.04 3.79 0.06
N LEU A 197 -19.20 2.74 0.88
CA LEU A 197 -18.20 2.34 1.87
C LEU A 197 -16.94 1.76 1.19
N ILE A 198 -17.11 0.98 0.13
CA ILE A 198 -16.00 0.43 -0.66
C ILE A 198 -15.23 1.55 -1.35
N VAL A 199 -15.92 2.52 -1.97
CA VAL A 199 -15.29 3.71 -2.56
C VAL A 199 -14.52 4.52 -1.52
N ALA A 200 -15.13 4.80 -0.37
CA ALA A 200 -14.47 5.50 0.73
C ALA A 200 -13.23 4.74 1.25
N GLY A 201 -13.33 3.40 1.36
CA GLY A 201 -12.23 2.54 1.75
C GLY A 201 -11.08 2.56 0.73
N MET A 202 -11.37 2.49 -0.56
CA MET A 202 -10.37 2.54 -1.63
C MET A 202 -9.62 3.88 -1.64
N ILE A 203 -10.35 5.00 -1.55
CA ILE A 203 -9.75 6.34 -1.54
C ILE A 203 -8.96 6.55 -0.23
N GLY A 204 -9.56 6.20 0.91
CA GLY A 204 -8.96 6.38 2.23
C GLY A 204 -7.67 5.58 2.43
N THR A 205 -7.64 4.31 1.99
CA THR A 205 -6.44 3.46 2.10
C THR A 205 -5.31 3.93 1.18
N THR A 206 -5.61 4.53 0.03
CA THR A 206 -4.61 5.05 -0.90
C THR A 206 -4.03 6.39 -0.42
N MET A 207 -4.86 7.25 0.16
CA MET A 207 -4.41 8.56 0.68
C MET A 207 -3.78 8.47 2.07
N GLY A 208 -4.17 7.48 2.88
CA GLY A 208 -3.65 7.30 4.24
C GLY A 208 -2.16 6.95 4.31
N GLY A 209 -1.57 6.45 3.21
CA GLY A 209 -0.13 6.14 3.12
C GLY A 209 0.77 7.33 2.78
N VAL A 210 0.24 8.56 2.80
CA VAL A 210 0.99 9.82 2.52
C VAL A 210 1.13 10.65 3.79
#